data_AF-A0A947EUM0-F1
#
_entry.id   AF-A0A947EUM0-F1
#
_cell.length_a   1.000
_cell.length_b   1.000
_cell.length_c   1.000
_cell.angle_alpha   90.00
_cell.angle_beta   90.00
_cell.angle_gamma   90.00
#
_symmetry.space_group_name_H-M   'P 1'
#
loop_
_entity.id
_entity.type
_entity.pdbx_description
1 polymer ?
#
loop_
_entity_poly.entity_id
_entity_poly.type
_entity_poly.pdbx_seq_one_letter_code
_entity_poly.pdbx_strand_id
1 'polypeptide(L)'
;MKTEKNIPGRRIDRNYILEEAQSLLNLEKGYLYTVKSLFVFPGRSIREYIMGDREQLTRPLIYLFFNSFLAVFLSGYLNNPAVNSDAIEFVYLFDENIKIDEIIRWKKTHMGYVYLCFGLFMTFWIHLFYKKYEFNIYEIFVALAFILGQGMLLYILALTMNHFLPQGTFKIVVVTVLGLSYYIYILVVLVQLFRKKKLFNFFKLVFIFALSGISFLSIQILALLGFNHLGWL
;
A
#
# COMPACT_ATOMS: atom_id res chain seq x y z
N MET A 1 16.97 -19.92 21.24
CA MET A 1 16.50 -18.66 21.84
C MET A 1 17.59 -18.16 22.78
N LYS A 2 18.47 -17.25 22.33
CA LYS A 2 19.45 -16.58 23.19
C LYS A 2 18.87 -15.20 23.50
N THR A 3 18.56 -14.97 24.76
CA THR A 3 18.24 -13.65 25.30
C THR A 3 19.50 -12.79 25.18
N GLU A 4 19.45 -11.76 24.33
CA GLU A 4 20.49 -10.74 24.29
C GLU A 4 20.48 -9.99 25.61
N LYS A 5 21.49 -10.33 26.42
CA LYS A 5 21.83 -9.64 27.65
C LYS A 5 22.12 -8.18 27.26
N ASN A 6 21.35 -7.26 27.82
CA ASN A 6 21.68 -5.84 27.80
C ASN A 6 22.95 -5.68 28.67
N ILE A 7 24.13 -5.68 28.06
CA ILE A 7 25.41 -5.59 28.78
C ILE A 7 25.64 -4.10 29.09
N PRO A 8 25.59 -3.67 30.37
CA PRO A 8 25.82 -2.28 30.72
C PRO A 8 27.25 -1.88 30.35
N GLY A 9 27.39 -0.85 29.52
CA GLY A 9 28.69 -0.28 29.12
C GLY A 9 29.07 -0.36 27.64
N ARG A 10 28.21 -0.90 26.75
CA ARG A 10 28.47 -0.83 25.31
C ARG A 10 28.35 0.62 24.83
N ARG A 11 29.43 1.19 24.29
CA ARG A 11 29.38 2.53 23.68
C ARG A 11 28.47 2.51 22.46
N ILE A 12 27.68 3.57 22.29
CA ILE A 12 26.87 3.78 21.08
C ILE A 12 27.84 3.98 19.92
N ASP A 13 27.98 2.96 19.08
CA ASP A 13 28.79 2.98 17.87
C ASP A 13 27.92 2.62 16.65
N ARG A 14 28.51 2.64 15.45
CA ARG A 14 27.80 2.29 14.22
C ARG A 14 27.20 0.89 14.29
N ASN A 15 27.87 -0.06 14.94
CA ASN A 15 27.40 -1.43 15.05
C ASN A 15 26.18 -1.51 15.98
N TYR A 16 26.16 -0.77 17.09
CA TYR A 16 25.00 -0.61 17.95
C TYR A 16 23.79 -0.07 17.17
N ILE A 17 23.97 1.01 16.38
CA ILE A 17 22.88 1.58 15.57
C ILE A 17 22.42 0.61 14.47
N LEU A 18 23.33 -0.15 13.86
CA LEU A 18 22.98 -1.17 12.87
C LEU A 18 22.25 -2.36 13.51
N GLU A 19 22.65 -2.81 14.70
CA GLU A 19 21.98 -3.86 15.47
C GLU A 19 20.60 -3.41 15.94
N GLU A 20 20.47 -2.17 16.41
CA GLU A 20 19.19 -1.58 16.79
C GLU A 20 18.30 -1.40 15.55
N ALA A 21 18.82 -0.89 14.44
CA ALA A 21 18.08 -0.79 13.18
C ALA A 21 17.69 -2.18 12.63
N GLN A 22 18.54 -3.19 12.77
CA GLN A 22 18.21 -4.57 12.42
C GLN A 22 17.18 -5.16 13.37
N SER A 23 17.23 -4.85 14.66
CA SER A 23 16.20 -5.19 15.65
C SER A 23 14.88 -4.48 15.32
N LEU A 24 14.93 -3.23 14.85
CA LEU A 24 13.79 -2.46 14.36
C LEU A 24 13.20 -3.07 13.08
N LEU A 25 14.03 -3.49 12.14
CA LEU A 25 13.61 -4.25 10.96
C LEU A 25 13.14 -5.67 11.31
N ASN A 26 13.62 -6.22 12.43
CA ASN A 26 13.16 -7.45 13.05
C ASN A 26 12.08 -7.22 14.12
N LEU A 27 11.44 -6.04 14.21
CA LEU A 27 10.55 -5.65 15.32
C LEU A 27 9.37 -6.58 15.53
N GLU A 28 9.04 -7.41 14.55
CA GLU A 28 8.06 -8.49 14.68
C GLU A 28 8.55 -9.81 14.06
N LYS A 29 9.86 -10.14 14.11
CA LYS A 29 10.44 -11.43 13.61
C LYS A 29 9.96 -11.93 12.24
N GLY A 30 9.41 -11.05 11.41
CA GLY A 30 8.51 -11.50 10.36
C GLY A 30 8.35 -10.51 9.20
N TYR A 31 8.98 -9.34 9.21
CA TYR A 31 8.80 -8.38 8.11
C TYR A 31 9.30 -8.94 6.78
N LEU A 32 10.58 -9.33 6.72
CA LEU A 32 11.15 -9.95 5.52
C LEU A 32 10.42 -11.25 5.14
N TYR A 33 10.00 -12.02 6.14
CA TYR A 33 9.18 -13.20 5.93
C TYR A 33 7.82 -12.84 5.31
N THR A 34 7.16 -11.78 5.78
CA THR A 34 5.89 -11.27 5.27
C THR A 34 6.04 -10.82 3.83
N VAL A 35 7.06 -10.01 3.53
CA VAL A 35 7.38 -9.58 2.16
C VAL A 35 7.53 -10.79 1.24
N LYS A 36 8.35 -11.76 1.65
CA LYS A 36 8.60 -12.99 0.87
C LYS A 36 7.32 -13.80 0.70
N SER A 37 6.58 -14.03 1.79
CA SER A 37 5.39 -14.86 1.81
C SER A 37 4.27 -14.25 0.96
N LEU A 38 4.10 -12.93 0.99
CA LEU A 38 3.14 -12.20 0.18
C LEU A 38 3.53 -12.11 -1.30
N PHE A 39 4.81 -12.18 -1.66
CA PHE A 39 5.19 -12.32 -3.08
C PHE A 39 5.01 -13.74 -3.61
N VAL A 40 5.33 -14.76 -2.82
CA VAL A 40 5.33 -16.16 -3.28
C VAL A 40 3.95 -16.81 -3.16
N PHE A 41 3.25 -16.62 -2.03
CA PHE A 41 1.98 -17.28 -1.73
C PHE A 41 0.94 -16.33 -1.08
N PRO A 42 0.63 -15.16 -1.67
CA PRO A 42 -0.15 -14.11 -1.01
C PRO A 42 -1.51 -14.57 -0.49
N GLY A 43 -2.31 -15.24 -1.32
CA GLY A 43 -3.65 -15.67 -0.93
C GLY A 43 -3.67 -16.79 0.11
N ARG A 44 -2.57 -17.56 0.26
CA ARG A 44 -2.44 -18.58 1.30
C ARG A 44 -2.03 -17.94 2.62
N SER A 45 -0.98 -17.12 2.60
CA SER A 45 -0.44 -16.49 3.81
C SER A 45 -1.45 -15.56 4.49
N ILE A 46 -2.19 -14.77 3.72
CA ILE A 46 -3.24 -13.91 4.28
C ILE A 46 -4.35 -14.74 4.93
N ARG A 47 -4.71 -15.89 4.36
CA ARG A 47 -5.73 -16.78 4.97
C ARG A 47 -5.25 -17.42 6.24
N GLU A 48 -4.02 -17.94 6.26
CA GLU A 48 -3.42 -18.54 7.45
C GLU A 48 -3.42 -17.52 8.61
N TYR A 49 -3.04 -16.27 8.32
CA TYR A 49 -3.11 -15.17 9.28
C TYR A 49 -4.51 -14.89 9.81
N ILE A 50 -5.50 -14.79 8.91
CA ILE A 50 -6.91 -14.55 9.28
C ILE A 50 -7.46 -15.71 10.12
N MET A 51 -7.13 -16.95 9.76
CA MET A 51 -7.59 -18.18 10.44
C MET A 51 -6.93 -18.40 11.81
N GLY A 52 -5.91 -17.62 12.17
CA GLY A 52 -5.34 -17.61 13.51
C GLY A 52 -3.84 -17.91 13.59
N ASP A 53 -3.20 -18.36 12.51
CA ASP A 53 -1.74 -18.53 12.44
C ASP A 53 -1.06 -17.17 12.19
N ARG A 54 -1.00 -16.36 13.25
CA ARG A 54 -0.56 -14.96 13.20
C ARG A 54 0.92 -14.77 13.53
N GLU A 55 1.61 -15.80 14.00
CA GLU A 55 2.96 -15.68 14.56
C GLU A 55 4.02 -15.34 13.51
N GLN A 56 3.76 -15.65 12.24
CA GLN A 56 4.75 -15.56 11.19
C GLN A 56 4.71 -14.24 10.42
N LEU A 57 3.53 -13.62 10.27
CA LEU A 57 3.40 -12.35 9.54
C LEU A 57 3.43 -11.16 10.50
N THR A 58 4.04 -10.08 10.04
CA THR A 58 3.96 -8.75 10.66
C THR A 58 2.51 -8.32 10.73
N ARG A 59 2.13 -7.61 11.79
CA ARG A 59 0.78 -7.08 11.96
C ARG A 59 0.43 -6.21 10.74
N PRO A 60 -0.76 -6.40 10.15
CA PRO A 60 -1.13 -5.85 8.84
C PRO A 60 -1.05 -4.32 8.78
N LEU A 61 -1.49 -3.63 9.84
CA LEU A 61 -1.44 -2.16 9.89
C LEU A 61 -0.01 -1.65 10.03
N ILE A 62 0.80 -2.29 10.88
CA ILE A 62 2.22 -1.94 11.02
C ILE A 62 2.93 -2.15 9.68
N TYR A 63 2.63 -3.25 9.00
CA TYR A 63 3.16 -3.55 7.67
C TYR A 63 2.80 -2.47 6.64
N LEU A 64 1.52 -2.08 6.56
CA LEU A 64 1.05 -1.01 5.67
C LEU A 64 1.74 0.33 5.97
N PHE A 65 1.74 0.75 7.24
CA PHE A 65 2.33 2.03 7.63
C PHE A 65 3.85 2.06 7.43
N PHE A 66 4.55 0.98 7.78
CA PHE A 66 5.99 0.88 7.57
C PHE A 66 6.36 0.96 6.08
N ASN A 67 5.64 0.25 5.21
CA ASN A 67 5.88 0.33 3.77
C ASN A 67 5.54 1.71 3.20
N SER A 68 4.50 2.37 3.74
CA SER A 68 4.17 3.74 3.34
C SER A 68 5.24 4.75 3.74
N PHE A 69 5.79 4.60 4.95
CA PHE A 69 6.91 5.39 5.44
C PHE A 69 8.13 5.17 4.54
N LEU A 70 8.46 3.92 4.23
CA LEU A 70 9.57 3.59 3.34
C LEU A 70 9.39 4.23 1.95
N ALA A 71 8.16 4.25 1.42
CA ALA A 71 7.85 4.88 0.14
C ALA A 71 8.06 6.40 0.17
N VAL A 72 7.55 7.07 1.20
CA VAL A 72 7.73 8.52 1.38
C VAL A 72 9.19 8.88 1.61
N PHE A 73 9.88 8.15 2.49
CA PHE A 73 11.29 8.33 2.78
C PHE A 73 12.15 8.18 1.52
N LEU A 74 11.93 7.12 0.74
CA LEU A 74 12.71 6.89 -0.47
C LEU A 74 12.39 7.91 -1.58
N SER A 75 11.13 8.34 -1.71
CA SER A 75 10.76 9.41 -2.66
C SER A 75 11.47 10.72 -2.33
N GLY A 76 11.54 11.09 -1.04
CA GLY A 76 12.33 12.23 -0.59
C GLY A 76 13.82 12.06 -0.83
N TYR A 77 14.39 10.91 -0.46
CA TYR A 77 15.82 10.62 -0.62
C TYR A 77 16.28 10.68 -2.09
N LEU A 78 15.45 10.18 -3.02
CA LEU A 78 15.78 10.14 -4.45
C LEU A 78 15.48 11.45 -5.18
N ASN A 79 14.94 12.48 -4.49
CA ASN A 79 14.40 13.71 -5.08
C ASN A 79 13.46 13.43 -6.27
N ASN A 80 12.77 12.29 -6.22
CA ASN A 80 11.87 11.82 -7.26
C ASN A 80 10.48 11.86 -6.63
N PRO A 81 9.75 12.98 -6.76
CA PRO A 81 8.44 13.10 -6.14
C PRO A 81 7.58 11.99 -6.69
N ALA A 82 6.93 11.26 -5.78
CA ALA A 82 6.11 10.12 -6.08
C ALA A 82 5.23 10.35 -7.34
N VAL A 83 5.59 9.73 -8.46
CA VAL A 83 4.86 9.79 -9.74
C VAL A 83 3.66 8.84 -9.69
N ASN A 84 2.84 8.96 -8.66
CA ASN A 84 1.50 8.40 -8.67
C ASN A 84 0.55 9.55 -8.97
N SER A 85 0.50 9.91 -10.25
CA SER A 85 -0.56 10.77 -10.78
C SER A 85 -1.85 9.95 -10.75
N ASP A 86 -2.56 10.00 -9.62
CA ASP A 86 -3.87 9.39 -9.49
C ASP A 86 -4.94 10.24 -10.19
N ALA A 87 -6.18 9.76 -10.20
CA ALA A 87 -7.27 10.44 -10.91
C ALA A 87 -7.54 11.87 -10.39
N ILE A 88 -7.16 12.19 -9.16
CA ILE A 88 -7.19 13.57 -8.65
C ILE A 88 -6.21 14.46 -9.41
N GLU A 89 -4.98 13.98 -9.64
CA GLU A 89 -3.98 14.69 -10.45
C GLU A 89 -4.49 14.93 -11.89
N PHE A 90 -5.33 14.03 -12.41
CA PHE A 90 -6.02 14.19 -13.69
C PHE A 90 -7.21 15.17 -13.66
N VAL A 91 -7.99 15.22 -12.58
CA VAL A 91 -9.11 16.18 -12.42
C VAL A 91 -8.60 17.62 -12.46
N TYR A 92 -7.37 17.88 -12.02
CA TYR A 92 -6.76 19.22 -12.10
C TYR A 92 -6.36 19.67 -13.50
N LEU A 93 -6.27 18.76 -14.47
CA LEU A 93 -6.15 19.15 -15.87
C LEU A 93 -7.41 19.88 -16.40
N PHE A 94 -8.52 19.86 -15.65
CA PHE A 94 -9.80 20.43 -16.07
C PHE A 94 -10.13 21.80 -15.46
N ASP A 95 -9.46 22.24 -14.38
CA ASP A 95 -9.63 23.61 -13.82
C ASP A 95 -8.37 24.09 -13.10
N GLU A 96 -7.60 24.96 -13.76
CA GLU A 96 -6.34 25.51 -13.27
C GLU A 96 -6.52 26.51 -12.10
N ASN A 97 -7.76 26.94 -11.80
CA ASN A 97 -8.02 27.92 -10.74
C ASN A 97 -8.01 27.34 -9.33
N ILE A 98 -8.06 26.01 -9.19
CA ILE A 98 -8.11 25.35 -7.89
C ILE A 98 -6.68 25.08 -7.40
N LYS A 99 -6.21 25.85 -6.41
CA LYS A 99 -4.88 25.69 -5.80
C LYS A 99 -4.85 24.48 -4.87
N ILE A 100 -4.23 23.42 -5.34
CA ILE A 100 -4.35 22.06 -4.78
C ILE A 100 -3.01 21.37 -4.58
N ASP A 101 -1.93 22.06 -4.89
CA ASP A 101 -0.56 21.56 -4.72
C ASP A 101 -0.30 21.13 -3.29
N GLU A 102 -0.87 21.85 -2.32
CA GLU A 102 -0.79 21.50 -0.89
C GLU A 102 -1.53 20.19 -0.58
N ILE A 103 -2.70 19.97 -1.20
CA ILE A 103 -3.48 18.73 -1.04
C ILE A 103 -2.75 17.55 -1.67
N ILE A 104 -2.22 17.72 -2.88
CA ILE A 104 -1.39 16.70 -3.55
C ILE A 104 -0.16 16.39 -2.69
N ARG A 105 0.54 17.42 -2.21
CA ARG A 105 1.71 17.26 -1.35
C ARG A 105 1.36 16.51 -0.07
N TRP A 106 0.29 16.92 0.61
CA TRP A 106 -0.19 16.26 1.82
C TRP A 106 -0.50 14.79 1.55
N LYS A 107 -1.21 14.47 0.46
CA LYS A 107 -1.53 13.10 0.07
C LYS A 107 -0.26 12.27 -0.19
N LYS A 108 0.73 12.84 -0.88
CA LYS A 108 2.01 12.19 -1.16
C LYS A 108 2.82 11.95 0.13
N THR A 109 2.82 12.87 1.10
CA THR A 109 3.53 12.70 2.37
C THR A 109 2.77 11.86 3.41
N HIS A 110 1.46 11.72 3.27
CA HIS A 110 0.58 10.95 4.18
C HIS A 110 0.01 9.69 3.51
N MET A 111 0.77 9.10 2.59
CA MET A 111 0.31 7.99 1.73
C MET A 111 -0.24 6.79 2.53
N GLY A 112 0.31 6.48 3.71
CA GLY A 112 -0.20 5.41 4.57
C GLY A 112 -1.67 5.59 4.95
N TYR A 113 -2.05 6.80 5.35
CA TYR A 113 -3.44 7.14 5.70
C TYR A 113 -4.36 7.11 4.48
N VAL A 114 -3.87 7.61 3.34
CA VAL A 114 -4.60 7.59 2.07
C VAL A 114 -4.96 6.16 1.67
N TYR A 115 -3.98 5.24 1.73
CA TYR A 115 -4.19 3.83 1.40
C TYR A 115 -5.04 3.10 2.44
N LEU A 116 -4.92 3.44 3.74
CA LEU A 116 -5.82 2.92 4.77
C LEU A 116 -7.28 3.30 4.48
N CYS A 117 -7.54 4.57 4.18
CA CYS A 117 -8.86 5.06 3.81
C CYS A 117 -9.38 4.38 2.55
N PHE A 118 -8.56 4.26 1.50
CA PHE A 118 -8.92 3.50 0.30
C PHE A 118 -9.27 2.04 0.62
N GLY A 119 -8.51 1.40 1.51
CA GLY A 119 -8.78 0.07 2.04
C GLY A 119 -10.14 -0.05 2.72
N LEU A 120 -10.63 0.99 3.41
CA LEU A 120 -11.97 1.01 4.01
C LEU A 120 -13.08 0.98 2.95
N PHE A 121 -12.99 1.81 1.89
CA PHE A 121 -13.94 1.77 0.78
C PHE A 121 -13.94 0.42 0.10
N MET A 122 -12.75 -0.13 -0.15
CA MET A 122 -12.62 -1.43 -0.78
C MET A 122 -13.19 -2.55 0.10
N THR A 123 -12.97 -2.47 1.41
CA THR A 123 -13.58 -3.39 2.39
C THR A 123 -15.10 -3.34 2.31
N PHE A 124 -15.68 -2.13 2.33
CA PHE A 124 -17.12 -1.92 2.26
C PHE A 124 -17.73 -2.57 1.01
N TRP A 125 -17.17 -2.27 -0.17
CA TRP A 125 -17.69 -2.81 -1.43
C TRP A 125 -17.48 -4.32 -1.55
N ILE A 126 -16.33 -4.86 -1.14
CA ILE A 126 -16.12 -6.30 -1.09
C ILE A 126 -17.16 -6.95 -0.18
N HIS A 127 -17.35 -6.44 1.04
CA HIS A 127 -18.30 -7.01 1.98
C HIS A 127 -19.74 -6.97 1.43
N LEU A 128 -20.13 -5.86 0.79
CA LEU A 128 -21.45 -5.69 0.17
C LEU A 128 -21.70 -6.67 -0.98
N PHE A 129 -20.72 -6.91 -1.84
CA PHE A 129 -20.86 -7.77 -3.01
C PHE A 129 -20.53 -9.25 -2.74
N TYR A 130 -19.76 -9.55 -1.69
CA TYR A 130 -19.34 -10.90 -1.27
C TYR A 130 -19.97 -11.35 0.04
N LYS A 131 -21.23 -10.97 0.32
CA LYS A 131 -21.97 -11.37 1.54
C LYS A 131 -22.03 -12.88 1.83
N LYS A 132 -21.89 -13.73 0.82
CA LYS A 132 -21.93 -15.20 0.94
C LYS A 132 -20.56 -15.83 1.17
N TYR A 133 -19.55 -15.03 1.50
CA TYR A 133 -18.18 -15.50 1.70
C TYR A 133 -17.86 -15.69 3.18
N GLU A 134 -16.88 -16.55 3.46
CA GLU A 134 -16.49 -16.91 4.84
C GLU A 134 -15.87 -15.75 5.63
N PHE A 135 -15.39 -14.71 4.95
CA PHE A 135 -14.71 -13.60 5.62
C PHE A 135 -15.68 -12.53 6.12
N ASN A 136 -15.53 -12.15 7.37
CA ASN A 136 -16.22 -10.98 7.94
C ASN A 136 -15.57 -9.67 7.48
N ILE A 137 -16.24 -8.54 7.76
CA ILE A 137 -15.78 -7.21 7.31
C ILE A 137 -14.38 -6.86 7.84
N TYR A 138 -14.04 -7.26 9.06
CA TYR A 138 -12.75 -6.99 9.68
C TYR A 138 -11.62 -7.82 9.06
N GLU A 139 -11.90 -9.07 8.71
CA GLU A 139 -10.95 -9.95 8.04
C GLU A 139 -10.63 -9.47 6.62
N ILE A 140 -11.65 -8.97 5.90
CA ILE A 140 -11.45 -8.32 4.60
C ILE A 140 -10.56 -7.08 4.74
N PHE A 141 -10.80 -6.25 5.77
CA PHE A 141 -9.97 -5.08 6.02
C PHE A 141 -8.50 -5.44 6.32
N VAL A 142 -8.28 -6.44 7.17
CA VAL A 142 -6.95 -7.00 7.47
C VAL A 142 -6.26 -7.52 6.22
N ALA A 143 -6.97 -8.28 5.37
CA ALA A 143 -6.43 -8.75 4.10
C ALA A 143 -5.99 -7.59 3.21
N LEU A 144 -6.83 -6.55 3.10
CA LEU A 144 -6.54 -5.38 2.28
C LEU A 144 -5.35 -4.58 2.79
N ALA A 145 -5.15 -4.47 4.11
CA ALA A 145 -3.96 -3.84 4.67
C ALA A 145 -2.66 -4.55 4.23
N PHE A 146 -2.63 -5.89 4.20
CA PHE A 146 -1.49 -6.64 3.64
C PHE A 146 -1.32 -6.41 2.14
N ILE A 147 -2.42 -6.46 1.37
CA ILE A 147 -2.38 -6.33 -0.09
C ILE A 147 -1.88 -4.94 -0.50
N LEU A 148 -2.43 -3.89 0.12
CA LEU A 148 -2.06 -2.50 -0.14
C LEU A 148 -0.63 -2.23 0.35
N GLY A 149 -0.25 -2.73 1.51
CA GLY A 149 1.12 -2.64 2.03
C GLY A 149 2.12 -3.31 1.10
N GLN A 150 1.83 -4.50 0.59
CA GLN A 150 2.70 -5.17 -0.39
C GLN A 150 2.80 -4.37 -1.68
N GLY A 151 1.67 -3.82 -2.13
CA GLY A 151 1.63 -3.00 -3.32
C GLY A 151 2.50 -1.75 -3.24
N MET A 152 2.69 -1.17 -2.05
CA MET A 152 3.65 -0.07 -1.84
C MET A 152 5.10 -0.50 -2.10
N LEU A 153 5.46 -1.76 -1.92
CA LEU A 153 6.81 -2.25 -2.26
C LEU A 153 7.02 -2.35 -3.77
N LEU A 154 5.98 -2.75 -4.53
CA LEU A 154 6.02 -2.70 -6.00
C LEU A 154 6.14 -1.26 -6.49
N TYR A 155 5.46 -0.34 -5.82
CA TYR A 155 5.59 1.09 -6.08
C TYR A 155 7.01 1.61 -5.80
N ILE A 156 7.59 1.27 -4.64
CA ILE A 156 8.99 1.58 -4.29
C ILE A 156 9.96 1.04 -5.35
N LEU A 157 9.71 -0.17 -5.85
CA LEU A 157 10.52 -0.75 -6.92
C LEU A 157 10.42 0.07 -8.22
N ALA A 158 9.21 0.46 -8.63
CA ALA A 158 8.99 1.31 -9.80
C ALA A 158 9.69 2.67 -9.67
N LEU A 159 9.58 3.30 -8.49
CA LEU A 159 10.24 4.56 -8.16
C LEU A 159 11.77 4.44 -8.26
N THR A 160 12.33 3.38 -7.69
CA THR A 160 13.77 3.09 -7.72
C THR A 160 14.25 2.91 -9.16
N MET A 161 13.55 2.10 -9.95
CA MET A 161 13.89 1.89 -11.37
C MET A 161 13.78 3.18 -12.19
N ASN A 162 12.79 4.03 -11.89
CA ASN A 162 12.66 5.34 -12.54
C ASN A 162 13.87 6.25 -12.27
N HIS A 163 14.47 6.17 -11.07
CA HIS A 163 15.64 6.96 -10.74
C HIS A 163 16.93 6.41 -11.36
N PHE A 164 17.17 5.10 -11.27
CA PHE A 164 18.44 4.49 -11.66
C PHE A 164 18.55 4.12 -13.14
N LEU A 165 17.44 3.93 -13.86
CA LEU A 165 17.49 3.60 -15.28
C LEU A 165 17.79 4.86 -16.14
N PRO A 166 18.62 4.72 -17.20
CA PRO A 166 18.87 5.81 -18.12
C PRO A 166 17.60 6.22 -18.88
N GLN A 167 17.50 7.48 -19.28
CA GLN A 167 16.36 7.98 -20.04
C GLN A 167 16.23 7.26 -21.40
N GLY A 168 14.99 6.94 -21.79
CA GLY A 168 14.69 6.27 -23.04
C GLY A 168 13.52 5.29 -22.95
N THR A 169 13.18 4.66 -24.08
CA THR A 169 12.03 3.74 -24.20
C THR A 169 12.10 2.57 -23.22
N PHE A 170 13.29 2.04 -22.95
CA PHE A 170 13.48 0.94 -21.99
C PHE A 170 12.99 1.32 -20.59
N LYS A 171 13.39 2.50 -20.09
CA LYS A 171 12.94 3.02 -18.79
C LYS A 171 11.42 3.17 -18.74
N ILE A 172 10.83 3.77 -19.78
CA ILE A 172 9.37 3.97 -19.86
C ILE A 172 8.67 2.61 -19.74
N VAL A 173 9.06 1.62 -20.55
CA VAL A 173 8.46 0.28 -20.52
C VAL A 173 8.59 -0.36 -19.14
N VAL A 174 9.78 -0.34 -18.53
CA VAL A 174 10.02 -0.96 -17.22
C VAL A 174 9.16 -0.29 -16.14
N VAL A 175 9.17 1.05 -16.06
CA VAL A 175 8.40 1.79 -15.06
C VAL A 175 6.90 1.59 -15.26
N THR A 176 6.40 1.61 -16.50
CA THR A 176 4.99 1.34 -16.80
C THR A 176 4.58 -0.08 -16.42
N VAL A 177 5.40 -1.09 -16.75
CA VAL A 177 5.12 -2.48 -16.40
C VAL A 177 5.09 -2.66 -14.88
N LEU A 178 6.03 -2.06 -14.14
CA LEU A 178 6.04 -2.10 -12.68
C LEU A 178 4.82 -1.37 -12.09
N GLY A 179 4.44 -0.22 -12.64
CA GLY A 179 3.21 0.48 -12.24
C GLY A 179 1.94 -0.34 -12.47
N LEU A 180 1.81 -1.01 -13.62
CA LEU A 180 0.67 -1.89 -13.91
C LEU A 180 0.69 -3.17 -13.05
N SER A 181 1.87 -3.68 -12.71
CA SER A 181 2.03 -4.88 -11.89
C SER A 181 1.38 -4.73 -10.50
N TYR A 182 1.34 -3.52 -9.94
CA TYR A 182 0.64 -3.22 -8.69
C TYR A 182 -0.86 -3.56 -8.78
N TYR A 183 -1.56 -3.06 -9.80
CA TYR A 183 -2.99 -3.31 -9.98
C TYR A 183 -3.27 -4.79 -10.26
N ILE A 184 -2.43 -5.42 -11.09
CA ILE A 184 -2.52 -6.84 -11.39
C ILE A 184 -2.32 -7.67 -10.12
N TYR A 185 -1.33 -7.33 -9.29
CA TYR A 185 -1.06 -8.01 -8.02
C TYR A 185 -2.29 -7.98 -7.12
N ILE A 186 -2.91 -6.80 -6.91
CA ILE A 186 -4.14 -6.67 -6.08
C ILE A 186 -5.23 -7.62 -6.58
N LEU A 187 -5.53 -7.59 -7.89
CA LEU A 187 -6.58 -8.42 -8.48
C LEU A 187 -6.27 -9.91 -8.34
N VAL A 188 -5.02 -10.33 -8.59
CA VAL A 188 -4.59 -11.72 -8.47
C VAL A 188 -4.74 -12.21 -7.02
N VAL A 189 -4.28 -11.43 -6.04
CA VAL A 189 -4.39 -11.82 -4.63
C VAL A 189 -5.85 -11.94 -4.20
N LEU A 190 -6.71 -11.00 -4.60
CA LEU A 190 -8.13 -11.07 -4.29
C LEU A 190 -8.81 -12.27 -4.95
N VAL A 191 -8.51 -12.59 -6.21
CA VAL A 191 -9.02 -13.80 -6.86
C VAL A 191 -8.58 -15.05 -6.10
N GLN A 192 -7.31 -15.11 -5.67
CA GLN A 192 -6.80 -16.22 -4.85
C GLN A 192 -7.52 -16.31 -3.50
N LEU A 193 -7.73 -15.17 -2.82
CA LEU A 193 -8.39 -15.05 -1.52
C LEU A 193 -9.88 -15.39 -1.58
N PHE A 194 -10.54 -15.13 -2.70
CA PHE A 194 -11.93 -15.50 -2.93
C PHE A 194 -12.09 -16.83 -3.69
N ARG A 195 -11.05 -17.68 -3.76
CA ARG A 195 -11.03 -19.14 -4.09
C ARG A 195 -11.94 -19.62 -5.24
N LYS A 196 -12.40 -18.73 -6.10
CA LYS A 196 -13.31 -18.99 -7.22
C LYS A 196 -12.56 -18.62 -8.48
N LYS A 197 -11.95 -19.63 -9.10
CA LYS A 197 -11.29 -19.54 -10.42
C LYS A 197 -12.32 -19.41 -11.55
N LYS A 198 -13.34 -18.57 -11.38
CA LYS A 198 -14.33 -18.27 -12.41
C LYS A 198 -14.03 -16.90 -12.98
N LEU A 199 -14.03 -16.78 -14.31
CA LEU A 199 -13.80 -15.51 -15.00
C LEU A 199 -14.76 -14.39 -14.54
N PHE A 200 -16.01 -14.75 -14.22
CA PHE A 200 -16.99 -13.82 -13.65
C PHE A 200 -16.53 -13.19 -12.31
N ASN A 201 -15.78 -13.95 -11.49
CA ASN A 201 -15.25 -13.45 -10.23
C ASN A 201 -14.17 -12.39 -10.44
N PHE A 202 -13.37 -12.52 -11.51
CA PHE A 202 -12.37 -11.53 -11.88
C PHE A 202 -13.03 -10.21 -12.28
N PHE A 203 -14.00 -10.23 -13.21
CA PHE A 203 -14.72 -9.02 -13.62
C PHE A 203 -15.47 -8.35 -12.48
N LYS A 204 -16.04 -9.14 -11.56
CA LYS A 204 -16.67 -8.63 -10.35
C LYS A 204 -15.68 -7.90 -9.43
N LEU A 205 -14.47 -8.43 -9.25
CA LEU A 205 -13.43 -7.76 -8.46
C LEU A 205 -12.90 -6.50 -9.14
N VAL A 206 -12.76 -6.50 -10.47
CA VAL A 206 -12.42 -5.30 -11.24
C VAL A 206 -13.49 -4.22 -11.04
N PHE A 207 -14.78 -4.59 -11.13
CA PHE A 207 -15.88 -3.68 -10.88
C PHE A 207 -15.84 -3.11 -9.46
N ILE A 208 -15.57 -3.93 -8.44
CA ILE A 208 -15.44 -3.47 -7.05
C ILE A 208 -14.23 -2.56 -6.87
N PHE A 209 -13.09 -2.87 -7.48
CA PHE A 209 -11.91 -2.02 -7.44
C PHE A 209 -12.20 -0.64 -8.05
N ALA A 210 -12.84 -0.61 -9.21
CA ALA A 210 -13.26 0.64 -9.86
C ALA A 210 -14.24 1.44 -8.99
N LEU A 211 -15.27 0.77 -8.42
CA LEU A 211 -16.27 1.41 -7.56
C LEU A 211 -15.66 1.96 -6.26
N SER A 212 -14.66 1.26 -5.71
CA SER A 212 -13.88 1.72 -4.56
C SER A 212 -13.07 2.96 -4.90
N GLY A 213 -12.43 2.98 -6.07
CA GLY A 213 -11.72 4.15 -6.60
C GLY A 213 -12.65 5.34 -6.76
N ILE A 214 -13.77 5.16 -7.47
CA ILE A 214 -14.76 6.23 -7.68
C ILE A 214 -15.28 6.77 -6.35
N SER A 215 -15.68 5.90 -5.42
CA SER A 215 -16.20 6.32 -4.11
C SER A 215 -15.17 7.13 -3.33
N PHE A 216 -13.92 6.68 -3.33
CA PHE A 216 -12.82 7.35 -2.65
C PHE A 216 -12.55 8.74 -3.27
N LEU A 217 -12.50 8.81 -4.60
CA LEU A 217 -12.33 10.07 -5.33
C LEU A 217 -13.48 11.05 -5.09
N SER A 218 -14.74 10.57 -5.07
CA SER A 218 -15.89 11.41 -4.79
C SER A 218 -15.81 12.06 -3.40
N ILE A 219 -15.40 11.31 -2.38
CA ILE A 219 -15.24 11.85 -1.02
C ILE A 219 -14.13 12.92 -1.00
N GLN A 220 -13.03 12.68 -1.71
CA GLN A 220 -11.93 13.64 -1.78
C GLN A 220 -12.34 14.94 -2.49
N ILE A 221 -13.08 14.84 -3.60
CA ILE A 221 -13.64 16.01 -4.31
C ILE A 221 -14.61 16.78 -3.42
N LEU A 222 -15.52 16.07 -2.71
CA LEU A 222 -16.45 16.70 -1.79
C LEU A 222 -15.74 17.43 -0.64
N ALA A 223 -14.69 16.82 -0.08
CA ALA A 223 -13.87 17.46 0.95
C ALA A 223 -13.21 18.74 0.42
N LEU A 224 -12.64 18.69 -0.79
CA LEU A 224 -12.01 19.82 -1.45
C LEU A 224 -13.01 20.97 -1.71
N LEU A 225 -14.19 20.66 -2.26
CA LEU A 225 -15.24 21.65 -2.48
C LEU A 225 -15.73 22.26 -1.16
N GLY A 226 -15.82 21.46 -0.10
CA GLY A 226 -16.15 21.92 1.24
C GLY A 226 -15.13 22.91 1.80
N PHE A 227 -13.83 22.62 1.68
CA PHE A 227 -12.77 23.53 2.11
C PHE A 227 -12.72 24.83 1.30
N ASN A 228 -12.92 24.74 -0.01
CA ASN A 228 -13.00 25.91 -0.89
C ASN A 228 -14.19 26.81 -0.51
N HIS A 229 -15.37 26.22 -0.27
CA HIS A 229 -16.54 26.98 0.17
C HIS A 229 -16.35 27.65 1.54
N LEU A 230 -15.54 27.05 2.42
CA LEU A 230 -15.21 27.63 3.73
C LEU A 230 -14.11 28.72 3.65
N GLY A 231 -13.51 28.96 2.48
CA GLY A 231 -12.44 29.93 2.27
C GLY A 231 -11.09 29.49 2.85
N TRP A 232 -10.87 28.19 3.01
CA TRP A 232 -9.63 27.63 3.55
C TRP A 232 -8.59 27.28 2.46
N LEU A 233 -8.99 27.37 1.19
CA LEU A 233 -8.18 27.16 -0.02
C LEU A 233 -8.34 28.38 -0.93
#